data_AF-A0A661CFU3-F1
#
_entry.id   AF-A0A661CFU3-F1
#
_cell.length_a   1.000
_cell.length_b   1.000
_cell.length_c   1.000
_cell.angle_alpha   90.00
_cell.angle_beta   90.00
_cell.angle_gamma   90.00
#
_symmetry.space_group_name_H-M   'P 1'
#
loop_
_entity.id
_entity.type
_entity.pdbx_description
1 polymer ?
#
loop_
_entity_poly.entity_id
_entity_poly.type
_entity_poly.pdbx_seq_one_letter_code
_entity_poly.pdbx_strand_id
1 'polypeptide(L)'
;ATSGKQSLLSMIDKSTRQGALSKTNKRIEPKGEHEVRVNFEDVSFTELMRWLGQLYNQHQVQVSTISVERQPVHDKVKVRLTLKIEAR
;
A
#
# COMPACT_ATOMS: atom_id res chain seq x y z
N ALA A 1 14.92 -10.08 14.97
CA ALA A 1 13.96 -10.30 13.86
C ALA A 1 12.79 -9.29 13.91
N THR A 2 12.16 -9.03 15.06
CA THR A 2 10.92 -8.23 15.19
C THR A 2 10.93 -6.77 14.68
N SER A 3 12.09 -6.14 14.54
CA SER A 3 12.20 -4.69 14.29
C SER A 3 11.86 -4.27 12.85
N GLY A 4 12.19 -5.10 11.84
CA GLY A 4 11.92 -4.80 10.42
C GLY A 4 10.45 -4.97 10.02
N LYS A 5 9.75 -5.92 10.64
CA LYS A 5 8.33 -6.19 10.36
C LYS A 5 7.41 -5.11 10.91
N GLN A 6 7.64 -4.71 12.16
CA GLN A 6 6.87 -3.63 12.78
C GLN A 6 7.17 -2.28 12.11
N SER A 7 8.38 -2.08 11.59
CA SER A 7 8.73 -0.84 10.87
C SER A 7 8.01 -0.72 9.51
N LEU A 8 7.95 -1.79 8.70
CA LEU A 8 7.23 -1.74 7.43
C LEU A 8 5.72 -1.53 7.63
N LEU A 9 5.09 -2.30 8.51
CA LEU A 9 3.66 -2.18 8.78
C LEU A 9 3.30 -0.77 9.26
N SER A 10 4.04 -0.24 10.24
CA SER A 10 3.79 1.10 10.78
C SER A 10 4.04 2.20 9.74
N MET A 11 5.05 2.05 8.87
CA MET A 11 5.31 2.99 7.78
C MET A 11 4.17 2.99 6.76
N ILE A 12 3.68 1.83 6.34
CA ILE A 12 2.55 1.71 5.41
C ILE A 12 1.26 2.27 6.04
N ASP A 13 0.96 1.94 7.29
CA ASP A 13 -0.19 2.50 8.01
C ASP A 13 -0.10 4.03 8.13
N LYS A 14 1.07 4.57 8.51
CA LYS A 14 1.30 6.01 8.59
C LYS A 14 1.12 6.70 7.24
N SER A 15 1.74 6.18 6.18
CA SER A 15 1.67 6.78 4.83
C SER A 15 0.23 6.80 4.27
N THR A 16 -0.58 5.80 4.60
CA THR A 16 -1.97 5.70 4.14
C THR A 16 -2.97 6.48 5.00
N ARG A 17 -2.56 6.93 6.20
CA ARG A 17 -3.34 7.85 7.05
C ARG A 17 -3.03 9.32 6.76
N GLN A 18 -2.01 9.59 5.96
CA GLN A 18 -1.61 10.93 5.54
C GLN A 18 -2.07 11.20 4.10
N GLY A 19 -2.22 12.47 3.74
CA GLY A 19 -2.54 12.88 2.38
C GLY A 19 -3.90 12.39 1.86
N ALA A 20 -3.96 12.15 0.55
CA ALA A 20 -5.19 11.90 -0.19
C ALA A 20 -5.86 10.54 0.14
N LEU A 21 -5.11 9.56 0.66
CA LEU A 21 -5.63 8.23 1.01
C LEU A 21 -6.15 8.12 2.46
N SER A 22 -6.04 9.20 3.25
CA SER A 22 -6.38 9.22 4.67
C SER A 22 -7.83 8.79 4.95
N LYS A 23 -8.76 9.17 4.07
CA LYS A 23 -10.20 8.85 4.17
C LYS A 23 -10.58 7.55 3.47
N THR A 24 -9.66 6.90 2.79
CA THR A 24 -9.92 5.66 2.04
C THR A 24 -9.97 4.47 2.99
N ASN A 25 -11.06 3.70 2.91
CA ASN A 25 -11.19 2.44 3.64
C ASN A 25 -10.17 1.43 3.10
N LYS A 26 -9.44 0.81 4.02
CA LYS A 26 -8.32 -0.07 3.70
C LYS A 26 -8.15 -1.13 4.78
N ARG A 27 -7.65 -2.30 4.36
CA ARG A 27 -7.21 -3.36 5.26
C ARG A 27 -5.73 -3.59 5.05
N ILE A 28 -4.96 -3.52 6.14
CA ILE A 28 -3.51 -3.73 6.12
C ILE A 28 -3.20 -4.95 6.97
N GLU A 29 -2.48 -5.91 6.40
CA GLU A 29 -2.09 -7.15 7.08
C GLU A 29 -0.61 -7.44 6.83
N PRO A 30 0.19 -7.75 7.86
CA PRO A 30 1.56 -8.22 7.64
C PRO A 30 1.56 -9.60 6.97
N LYS A 31 2.51 -9.83 6.06
CA LYS A 31 2.82 -11.13 5.45
C LYS A 31 4.32 -11.40 5.67
N GLY A 32 4.65 -12.34 6.56
CA GLY A 32 6.05 -12.61 6.92
C GLY A 32 6.74 -11.42 7.62
N GLU A 33 8.06 -11.32 7.46
CA GLU A 33 8.91 -10.28 8.09
C GLU A 33 9.03 -9.00 7.23
N HIS A 34 9.00 -9.13 5.91
CA HIS A 34 9.34 -8.04 4.98
C HIS A 34 8.24 -7.71 3.97
N GLU A 35 7.03 -8.26 4.15
CA GLU A 35 5.91 -7.99 3.27
C GLU A 35 4.65 -7.55 4.03
N VAL A 36 3.83 -6.75 3.36
CA VAL A 36 2.53 -6.28 3.85
C VAL A 36 1.53 -6.38 2.71
N ARG A 37 0.35 -6.93 3.01
CA ARG A 37 -0.82 -6.88 2.14
C ARG A 37 -1.66 -5.66 2.45
N VAL A 38 -2.03 -4.92 1.41
CA VAL A 38 -2.95 -3.79 1.52
C VAL A 38 -4.11 -4.00 0.56
N ASN A 39 -5.33 -3.96 1.09
CA ASN A 39 -6.55 -4.02 0.30
C ASN A 39 -7.30 -2.70 0.38
N PHE A 40 -7.77 -2.23 -0.76
CA PHE A 40 -8.68 -1.09 -0.89
C PHE A 40 -9.95 -1.57 -1.60
N GLU A 41 -11.11 -1.36 -0.99
CA GLU A 41 -12.39 -1.70 -1.63
C GLU A 41 -12.82 -0.65 -2.66
N ASP A 42 -12.50 0.62 -2.40
CA ASP A 42 -12.74 1.74 -3.31
C ASP A 42 -11.66 2.83 -3.07
N VAL A 43 -10.72 2.97 -4.00
CA VAL A 43 -9.64 3.98 -3.96
C VAL A 43 -9.53 4.71 -5.29
N SER A 44 -9.12 5.99 -5.25
CA SER A 44 -8.73 6.73 -6.45
C SER A 44 -7.50 6.06 -7.08
N PHE A 45 -7.59 5.65 -8.35
CA PHE A 45 -6.48 5.05 -9.07
C PHE A 45 -5.32 6.03 -9.18
N THR A 46 -5.62 7.29 -9.50
CA THR A 46 -4.62 8.36 -9.60
C THR A 46 -3.87 8.57 -8.29
N GLU A 47 -4.58 8.70 -7.17
CA GLU A 47 -3.95 8.90 -5.86
C GLU A 47 -3.24 7.66 -5.35
N LEU A 48 -3.72 6.46 -5.70
CA LEU A 48 -3.01 5.22 -5.43
C LEU A 48 -1.65 5.18 -6.17
N MET A 49 -1.61 5.52 -7.45
CA MET A 49 -0.36 5.53 -8.23
C MET A 49 0.63 6.56 -7.67
N ARG A 50 0.13 7.74 -7.26
CA ARG A 50 0.96 8.76 -6.59
C ARG A 50 1.57 8.23 -5.29
N TRP A 51 0.76 7.58 -4.45
CA TRP A 51 1.22 6.99 -3.20
C TRP A 51 2.24 5.87 -3.41
N LEU A 52 2.03 4.98 -4.39
CA LEU A 52 3.02 3.94 -4.74
C LEU A 52 4.35 4.56 -5.22
N GLY A 53 4.28 5.63 -6.01
CA GLY A 53 5.48 6.38 -6.42
C GLY A 53 6.24 6.98 -5.23
N GLN A 54 5.53 7.56 -4.26
CA GLN A 54 6.14 8.08 -3.03
C GLN A 54 6.84 6.96 -2.23
N LEU A 55 6.17 5.82 -2.05
CA LEU A 55 6.72 4.67 -1.34
C LEU A 55 8.00 4.14 -1.98
N TYR A 56 8.03 4.01 -3.31
CA TYR A 56 9.21 3.54 -4.01
C TYR A 56 10.37 4.54 -3.88
N ASN A 57 10.12 5.83 -4.16
CA ASN A 57 11.15 6.85 -4.20
C ASN A 57 11.74 7.19 -2.82
N GLN A 58 10.93 7.15 -1.75
CA GLN A 58 11.35 7.59 -0.42
C GLN A 58 11.79 6.45 0.49
N HIS A 59 11.26 5.25 0.27
CA HIS A 59 11.39 4.14 1.21
C HIS A 59 11.84 2.82 0.57
N GLN A 60 12.08 2.80 -0.74
CA GLN A 60 12.46 1.60 -1.49
C GLN A 60 11.46 0.44 -1.33
N VAL A 61 10.20 0.76 -0.99
CA VAL A 61 9.13 -0.22 -0.95
C VAL A 61 8.70 -0.53 -2.37
N GLN A 62 8.69 -1.81 -2.71
CA GLN A 62 8.31 -2.31 -4.02
C GLN A 62 6.95 -3.00 -3.99
N VAL A 63 6.25 -2.96 -5.12
CA VAL A 63 5.05 -3.77 -5.35
C VAL A 63 5.49 -5.16 -5.77
N SER A 64 5.23 -6.17 -4.93
CA SER A 64 5.45 -7.58 -5.24
C SER A 64 4.32 -8.12 -6.12
N THR A 65 3.07 -7.83 -5.75
CA THR A 65 1.89 -8.15 -6.56
C THR A 65 0.85 -7.04 -6.49
N ILE A 66 0.11 -6.85 -7.58
CA ILE A 66 -1.02 -5.94 -7.67
C ILE A 66 -2.15 -6.56 -8.49
N SER A 67 -3.37 -6.50 -7.95
CA SER A 67 -4.61 -6.81 -8.65
C SER A 67 -5.48 -5.56 -8.59
N VAL A 68 -5.86 -5.04 -9.76
CA VAL A 68 -6.69 -3.84 -9.92
C VAL A 68 -7.97 -4.22 -10.64
N GLU A 69 -9.10 -3.85 -10.07
CA GLU A 69 -10.42 -4.06 -10.65
C GLU A 69 -11.14 -2.72 -10.77
N ARG A 70 -11.51 -2.35 -11.99
CA ARG A 70 -12.25 -1.11 -12.27
C ARG A 70 -13.59 -1.11 -11.54
N GLN A 71 -13.95 0.02 -10.94
CA GLN A 71 -15.31 0.27 -10.44
C GLN A 71 -16.13 1.10 -11.43
N PRO A 72 -17.48 1.13 -11.31
CA PRO A 72 -18.33 1.90 -12.21
C PRO A 72 -18.05 3.41 -12.20
N VAL A 73 -17.58 3.93 -11.06
CA VAL A 73 -17.24 5.35 -10.89
C VAL A 73 -15.87 5.63 -11.51
N HIS A 74 -15.76 6.74 -12.24
CA HIS A 74 -14.50 7.18 -12.84
C HIS A 74 -13.40 7.33 -11.78
N ASP A 75 -12.16 6.96 -12.15
CA ASP A 75 -10.99 6.97 -11.27
C ASP A 75 -11.12 6.08 -10.02
N LYS A 76 -12.17 5.26 -9.86
CA LYS A 76 -12.30 4.35 -8.72
C LYS A 76 -11.95 2.91 -9.09
N VAL A 77 -11.17 2.28 -8.21
CA VAL A 77 -10.72 0.89 -8.35
C VAL A 77 -10.80 0.17 -7.02
N LYS A 78 -11.06 -1.14 -7.09
CA LYS A 78 -10.79 -2.08 -6.00
C LYS A 78 -9.40 -2.67 -6.21
N VAL A 79 -8.59 -2.70 -5.17
CA VAL A 79 -7.18 -3.07 -5.28
C VAL A 79 -6.74 -4.00 -4.17
N ARG A 80 -5.96 -5.01 -4.54
CA ARG A 80 -5.21 -5.86 -3.61
C ARG A 80 -3.73 -5.77 -3.95
N LEU A 81 -2.92 -5.41 -2.97
CA LEU A 81 -1.48 -5.18 -3.11
C LEU A 81 -0.72 -6.09 -2.17
N THR A 82 0.42 -6.59 -2.62
CA THR A 82 1.48 -7.07 -1.72
C THR A 82 2.68 -6.15 -1.92
N LEU A 83 3.10 -5.50 -0.84
CA LEU A 83 4.24 -4.59 -0.79
C LEU A 83 5.37 -5.25 -0.03
N LYS A 84 6.61 -5.04 -0.47
CA LYS A 84 7.80 -5.57 0.19
C LYS A 84 8.91 -4.53 0.25
N ILE A 85 9.80 -4.68 1.21
CA ILE A 85 11.14 -4.07 1.17
C ILE A 85 12.10 -5.18 0.76
N GLU A 86 13.03 -4.89 -0.16
CA GLU A 86 14.11 -5.84 -0.42
C GLU A 86 14.96 -5.99 0.84
N ALA A 87 15.21 -7.24 1.22
CA ALA A 87 16.22 -7.54 2.22
C ALA A 87 17.59 -7.22 1.59
N ARG A 88 18.37 -6.35 2.25
CA ARG A 88 19.78 -6.15 1.90
C ARG A 88 20.59 -7.38 2.23
#